data_AF-A0A2S9FIW8-F1
#
_entry.id   AF-A0A2S9FIW8-F1
#
_cell.length_a   1.000
_cell.length_b   1.000
_cell.length_c   1.000
_cell.angle_alpha   90.00
_cell.angle_beta   90.00
_cell.angle_gamma   90.00
#
_symmetry.space_group_name_H-M   'P 1'
#
loop_
_entity.id
_entity.type
_entity.pdbx_description
1 polymer ?
#
loop_
_entity_poly.entity_id
_entity_poly.type
_entity_poly.pdbx_seq_one_letter_code
_entity_poly.pdbx_strand_id
1 'polypeptide(L)'
;YDEIFRELGIPYEPVRWRIDNPDSIEDKNARVIELIAAYRNRGHLMADIDPLRLDNTRFRSHPDLDVNTHGLTLWDLDREFKVNGFGGQSHKKLRDILGLLRDAYCRHVGVEYTHILEPEQQQWLQERIEVKHEKPTVAEQKYILSKLNAAEAFETFLATKYVGQKRFSLEGAETVIPMMDAAIDQAAEHALDEVVIGMP
;
A
#
# COMPACT_ATOMS: atom_id res chain seq x y z
N TYR A 1 4.31 1.86 24.39
CA TYR A 1 4.28 1.50 22.96
C TYR A 1 3.90 2.66 22.07
N ASP A 2 2.91 3.49 22.42
CA ASP A 2 2.55 4.66 21.59
C ASP A 2 3.70 5.63 21.35
N GLU A 3 4.47 5.94 22.39
CA GLU A 3 5.66 6.78 22.30
C GLU A 3 6.70 6.18 21.35
N ILE A 4 7.02 4.89 21.53
CA ILE A 4 7.95 4.15 20.66
C ILE A 4 7.50 4.19 19.19
N PHE A 5 6.22 3.95 18.91
CA PHE A 5 5.71 3.98 17.53
C PHE A 5 5.79 5.37 16.92
N ARG A 6 5.50 6.41 17.71
CA ARG A 6 5.63 7.81 17.30
C ARG A 6 7.09 8.17 17.01
N GLU A 7 8.02 7.79 17.87
CA GLU A 7 9.46 8.06 17.70
C GLU A 7 10.04 7.34 16.49
N LEU A 8 9.55 6.12 16.19
CA LEU A 8 9.94 5.37 15.00
C LEU A 8 9.19 5.80 13.73
N GLY A 9 8.30 6.79 13.82
CA GLY A 9 7.50 7.27 12.70
C GLY A 9 6.53 6.23 12.13
N ILE A 10 6.18 5.20 12.90
CA ILE A 10 5.27 4.13 12.50
C ILE A 10 3.83 4.69 12.57
N PRO A 11 3.11 4.78 11.44
CA PRO A 11 1.79 5.41 11.39
C PRO A 11 0.68 4.56 12.03
N TYR A 12 0.91 3.26 12.24
CA TYR A 12 -0.11 2.31 12.70
C TYR A 12 -0.27 2.28 14.22
N GLU A 13 -1.45 1.86 14.69
CA GLU A 13 -1.66 1.63 16.11
C GLU A 13 -0.85 0.41 16.61
N PRO A 14 -0.13 0.51 17.76
CA PRO A 14 0.52 -0.63 18.36
C PRO A 14 -0.50 -1.67 18.86
N VAL A 15 -0.11 -2.94 18.85
CA VAL A 15 -0.92 -4.03 19.41
C VAL A 15 -1.25 -3.72 20.87
N ARG A 16 -2.54 -3.80 21.21
CA ARG A 16 -3.04 -3.47 22.54
C ARG A 16 -3.17 -4.70 23.40
N TRP A 17 -2.67 -4.61 24.64
CA TRP A 17 -2.98 -5.58 25.68
C TRP A 17 -4.47 -5.49 26.05
N ARG A 18 -5.19 -6.58 25.86
CA ARG A 18 -6.63 -6.72 26.10
C ARG A 18 -6.92 -8.11 26.66
N ILE A 19 -8.06 -8.25 27.32
CA ILE A 19 -8.57 -9.56 27.75
C ILE A 19 -9.03 -10.31 26.50
N ASP A 20 -8.77 -11.62 26.43
CA ASP A 20 -9.23 -12.45 25.31
C ASP A 20 -10.76 -12.44 25.23
N ASN A 21 -11.27 -12.33 24.00
CA ASN A 21 -12.70 -12.39 23.75
C ASN A 21 -13.18 -13.86 23.87
N PRO A 22 -14.18 -14.15 24.72
CA PRO A 22 -14.71 -15.51 24.93
C PRO A 22 -15.50 -16.08 23.74
N ASP A 23 -15.80 -15.28 22.72
CA ASP A 23 -16.55 -15.73 21.54
C ASP A 23 -15.89 -16.92 20.83
N SER A 24 -16.73 -17.73 20.18
CA SER A 24 -16.28 -18.93 19.46
C SER A 24 -15.37 -18.58 18.27
N ILE A 25 -14.58 -19.56 17.81
CA ILE A 25 -13.73 -19.37 16.62
C ILE A 25 -14.59 -19.08 15.38
N GLU A 26 -15.79 -19.67 15.29
CA GLU A 26 -16.71 -19.46 14.17
C GLU A 26 -17.23 -18.01 14.14
N ASP A 27 -17.63 -17.46 15.29
CA ASP A 27 -18.08 -16.07 15.41
C ASP A 27 -16.94 -15.09 15.09
N LYS A 28 -15.75 -15.37 15.61
CA LYS A 28 -14.55 -14.57 15.31
C LYS A 28 -14.19 -14.64 13.83
N ASN A 29 -14.38 -15.78 13.18
CA ASN A 29 -14.10 -15.95 11.75
C ASN A 29 -15.00 -15.08 10.87
N ALA A 30 -16.28 -14.90 11.23
CA ALA A 30 -17.17 -13.98 10.54
C ALA A 30 -16.64 -12.54 10.59
N ARG A 31 -16.17 -12.09 11.76
CA ARG A 31 -15.58 -10.76 11.95
C ARG A 31 -14.25 -10.58 11.22
N VAL A 32 -13.45 -11.65 11.11
CA VAL A 32 -12.24 -11.64 10.27
C VAL A 32 -12.60 -11.42 8.79
N ILE A 33 -13.67 -12.04 8.30
CA ILE A 33 -14.14 -11.84 6.92
C ILE A 33 -14.64 -10.40 6.72
N GLU A 34 -15.40 -9.84 7.68
CA GLU A 34 -15.83 -8.44 7.67
C GLU A 34 -14.63 -7.49 7.63
N LEU A 35 -13.61 -7.75 8.44
CA LEU A 35 -12.38 -6.97 8.47
C LEU A 35 -11.63 -7.05 7.12
N ILE A 36 -11.49 -8.25 6.53
CA ILE A 36 -10.90 -8.41 5.19
C ILE A 36 -11.65 -7.54 4.16
N ALA A 37 -12.98 -7.59 4.16
CA ALA A 37 -13.80 -6.78 3.26
C ALA A 37 -13.63 -5.27 3.51
N ALA A 38 -13.50 -4.85 4.77
CA ALA A 38 -13.24 -3.46 5.12
C ALA A 38 -11.90 -2.96 4.55
N TYR A 39 -10.82 -3.74 4.68
CA TYR A 39 -9.51 -3.40 4.10
C TYR A 39 -9.55 -3.29 2.57
N ARG A 40 -10.20 -4.24 1.89
CA ARG A 40 -10.33 -4.21 0.43
C ARG A 40 -11.10 -2.99 -0.08
N ASN A 41 -12.15 -2.60 0.63
CA ASN A 41 -13.03 -1.51 0.22
C ASN A 41 -12.49 -0.12 0.61
N ARG A 42 -11.88 -0.01 1.79
CA ARG A 42 -11.59 1.29 2.44
C ARG A 42 -10.17 1.42 2.97
N GLY A 43 -9.31 0.41 2.79
CA GLY A 43 -7.93 0.43 3.26
C GLY A 43 -7.12 1.62 2.71
N HIS A 44 -7.42 2.04 1.47
CA HIS A 44 -6.85 3.23 0.83
C HIS A 44 -7.03 4.53 1.66
N LEU A 45 -8.06 4.62 2.50
CA LEU A 45 -8.27 5.77 3.40
C LEU A 45 -7.21 5.87 4.50
N MET A 46 -6.64 4.74 4.92
CA MET A 46 -5.56 4.68 5.93
C MET A 46 -4.16 4.54 5.30
N ALA A 47 -4.05 4.48 3.98
CA ALA A 47 -2.76 4.32 3.30
C ALA A 47 -1.84 5.54 3.49
N ASP A 48 -0.55 5.27 3.63
CA ASP A 48 0.56 6.23 3.78
C ASP A 48 1.04 6.75 2.42
N ILE A 49 0.15 7.48 1.77
CA ILE A 49 0.32 8.01 0.41
C ILE A 49 0.78 9.48 0.38
N ASP A 50 0.72 10.18 1.51
CA ASP A 50 1.13 11.59 1.60
C ASP A 50 2.57 11.70 2.09
N PRO A 51 3.54 12.10 1.23
CA PRO A 51 4.94 12.22 1.62
C PRO A 51 5.18 13.30 2.68
N LEU A 52 4.27 14.27 2.83
CA LEU A 52 4.35 15.33 3.83
C LEU A 52 3.59 15.00 5.11
N ARG A 53 2.72 13.98 5.08
CA ARG A 53 1.83 13.56 6.18
C ARG A 53 1.14 14.74 6.87
N LEU A 54 0.54 15.64 6.09
CA LEU A 54 -0.08 16.87 6.59
C LEU A 54 -1.27 16.56 7.52
N ASP A 55 -2.07 15.56 7.16
CA ASP A 55 -3.20 15.10 7.96
C ASP A 55 -2.76 14.05 8.99
N ASN A 56 -2.49 14.52 10.21
CA ASN A 56 -2.14 13.68 11.35
C ASN A 56 -3.29 12.78 11.86
N THR A 57 -4.52 12.95 11.36
CA THR A 57 -5.68 12.15 11.76
C THR A 57 -5.87 10.91 10.90
N ARG A 58 -5.36 10.91 9.66
CA ARG A 58 -5.49 9.82 8.68
C ARG A 58 -5.05 8.45 9.20
N PHE A 59 -3.96 8.41 9.97
CA PHE A 59 -3.26 7.16 10.30
C PHE A 59 -3.69 6.51 11.62
N ARG A 60 -4.35 7.26 12.51
CA ARG A 60 -4.49 6.84 13.91
C ARG A 60 -5.39 5.63 14.07
N SER A 61 -6.56 5.67 13.44
CA SER A 61 -7.48 4.53 13.35
C SER A 61 -8.65 4.90 12.45
N HIS A 62 -9.12 3.92 11.69
CA HIS A 62 -10.43 3.98 11.06
C HIS A 62 -11.30 2.93 11.77
N PRO A 63 -12.49 3.27 12.28
CA PRO A 63 -13.32 2.33 13.05
C PRO A 63 -13.57 1.01 12.31
N ASP A 64 -13.80 1.07 11.00
CA ASP A 64 -14.01 -0.13 10.17
C ASP A 64 -12.78 -1.02 10.00
N LEU A 65 -11.57 -0.48 10.19
CA LEU A 65 -10.28 -1.16 9.99
C LEU A 65 -9.59 -1.53 11.31
N ASP A 66 -10.11 -1.07 12.45
CA ASP A 66 -9.55 -1.36 13.77
C ASP A 66 -9.87 -2.78 14.21
N VAL A 67 -8.84 -3.60 14.42
CA VAL A 67 -8.99 -4.99 14.88
C VAL A 67 -9.79 -5.06 16.20
N ASN A 68 -9.66 -4.05 17.06
CA ASN A 68 -10.32 -4.04 18.37
C ASN A 68 -11.82 -3.80 18.28
N THR A 69 -12.31 -2.99 17.33
CA THR A 69 -13.75 -2.74 17.14
C THR A 69 -14.47 -3.97 16.62
N HIS A 70 -13.75 -4.83 15.90
CA HIS A 70 -14.21 -6.16 15.47
C HIS A 70 -14.13 -7.21 16.59
N GLY A 71 -13.83 -6.83 17.83
CA GLY A 71 -13.76 -7.75 18.97
C GLY A 71 -12.72 -8.85 18.83
N LEU A 72 -11.69 -8.63 18.01
CA LEU A 72 -10.51 -9.47 17.89
C LEU A 72 -9.40 -8.88 18.76
N THR A 73 -8.57 -9.73 19.35
CA THR A 73 -7.57 -9.31 20.32
C THR A 73 -6.19 -9.84 19.96
N LEU A 74 -5.16 -9.43 20.71
CA LEU A 74 -3.79 -9.94 20.53
C LEU A 74 -3.71 -11.48 20.64
N TRP A 75 -4.63 -12.11 21.37
CA TRP A 75 -4.69 -13.55 21.60
C TRP A 75 -5.20 -14.34 20.39
N ASP A 76 -5.80 -13.63 19.42
CA ASP A 76 -6.30 -14.21 18.18
C ASP A 76 -5.23 -14.18 17.07
N LEU A 77 -4.13 -13.45 17.24
CA LEU A 77 -3.10 -13.26 16.22
C LEU A 77 -2.48 -14.58 15.71
N ASP A 78 -2.28 -15.55 16.60
CA ASP A 78 -1.74 -16.86 16.26
C ASP A 78 -2.82 -17.94 16.06
N ARG A 79 -4.11 -17.58 16.15
CA ARG A 79 -5.22 -18.48 15.80
C ARG A 79 -5.42 -18.52 14.30
N GLU A 80 -5.86 -19.67 13.80
CA GLU A 80 -6.12 -19.90 12.39
C GLU A 80 -7.59 -19.64 12.06
N PHE A 81 -7.81 -18.89 10.97
CA PHE A 81 -9.12 -18.50 10.47
C PHE A 81 -9.28 -18.99 9.04
N LYS A 82 -10.50 -19.36 8.68
CA LYS A 82 -10.82 -19.84 7.34
C LYS A 82 -10.93 -18.64 6.40
N VAL A 83 -10.11 -18.63 5.36
CA VAL A 83 -10.07 -17.54 4.37
C VAL A 83 -10.31 -18.08 2.97
N ASN A 84 -11.04 -17.32 2.15
CA ASN A 84 -11.26 -17.62 0.74
C ASN A 84 -10.43 -16.66 -0.12
N GLY A 85 -9.77 -17.17 -1.16
CA GLY A 85 -9.08 -16.35 -2.18
C GLY A 85 -7.64 -15.92 -1.86
N PHE A 86 -7.10 -16.25 -0.68
CA PHE A 86 -5.71 -15.91 -0.33
C PHE A 86 -4.70 -16.94 -0.85
N GLY A 87 -4.42 -16.93 -2.16
CA GLY A 87 -3.41 -17.80 -2.78
C GLY A 87 -3.72 -19.30 -2.65
N GLY A 88 -5.01 -19.66 -2.62
CA GLY A 88 -5.47 -21.05 -2.54
C GLY A 88 -5.40 -21.70 -1.15
N GLN A 89 -4.93 -20.99 -0.12
CA GLN A 89 -4.92 -21.52 1.25
C GLN A 89 -6.30 -21.37 1.91
N SER A 90 -6.77 -22.43 2.56
CA SER A 90 -8.07 -22.46 3.23
C SER A 90 -8.03 -21.86 4.64
N HIS A 91 -6.87 -21.86 5.29
CA HIS A 91 -6.68 -21.35 6.65
C HIS A 91 -5.41 -20.51 6.73
N LYS A 92 -5.46 -19.40 7.45
CA LYS A 92 -4.31 -18.55 7.75
C LYS A 92 -4.39 -18.01 9.17
N LYS A 93 -3.23 -17.74 9.77
CA LYS A 93 -3.18 -17.03 11.06
C LYS A 93 -3.64 -15.59 10.89
N LEU A 94 -4.34 -15.05 11.89
CA LEU A 94 -4.79 -13.65 11.84
C LEU A 94 -3.64 -12.66 11.64
N ARG A 95 -2.46 -12.92 12.23
CA ARG A 95 -1.27 -12.09 12.03
C ARG A 95 -0.84 -12.01 10.56
N ASP A 96 -0.95 -13.11 9.83
CA ASP A 96 -0.53 -13.20 8.44
C ASP A 96 -1.56 -12.54 7.53
N ILE A 97 -2.86 -12.69 7.87
CA ILE A 97 -3.96 -11.98 7.22
C ILE A 97 -3.78 -10.47 7.36
N LEU A 98 -3.62 -9.97 8.59
CA LEU A 98 -3.44 -8.54 8.86
C LEU A 98 -2.16 -7.98 8.24
N GLY A 99 -1.07 -8.76 8.27
CA GLY A 99 0.19 -8.39 7.63
C GLY A 99 0.00 -8.19 6.13
N LEU A 100 -0.65 -9.14 5.46
CA LEU A 100 -0.90 -9.06 4.02
C LEU A 100 -1.85 -7.91 3.65
N LEU A 101 -2.95 -7.72 4.39
CA LEU A 101 -3.91 -6.64 4.14
C LEU A 101 -3.28 -5.26 4.32
N ARG A 102 -2.44 -5.07 5.35
CA ARG A 102 -1.72 -3.80 5.54
C ARG A 102 -0.75 -3.56 4.40
N ASP A 103 0.00 -4.59 4.00
CA ASP A 103 0.99 -4.50 2.93
C ASP A 103 0.34 -4.16 1.59
N ALA A 104 -0.83 -4.75 1.32
CA ALA A 104 -1.62 -4.56 0.11
C ALA A 104 -2.34 -3.20 0.04
N TYR A 105 -2.98 -2.75 1.13
CA TYR A 105 -3.96 -1.66 1.08
C TYR A 105 -3.61 -0.42 1.90
N CYS A 106 -2.64 -0.48 2.82
CA CYS A 106 -2.40 0.59 3.79
C CYS A 106 -0.95 1.10 3.86
N ARG A 107 -0.05 0.62 2.99
CA ARG A 107 1.32 1.16 2.87
C ARG A 107 1.35 2.36 1.92
N HIS A 108 2.37 2.45 1.08
CA HIS A 108 2.60 3.56 0.16
C HIS A 108 1.70 3.53 -1.10
N VAL A 109 0.84 2.52 -1.23
CA VAL A 109 -0.13 2.38 -2.34
C VAL A 109 -1.52 2.26 -1.74
N GLY A 110 -2.41 3.18 -2.10
CA GLY A 110 -3.84 3.08 -1.85
C GLY A 110 -4.54 2.52 -3.08
N VAL A 111 -5.19 1.37 -2.94
CA VAL A 111 -5.90 0.71 -4.06
C VAL A 111 -7.40 0.94 -3.92
N GLU A 112 -8.01 1.45 -4.99
CA GLU A 112 -9.46 1.55 -5.14
C GLU A 112 -9.89 0.71 -6.34
N TYR A 113 -10.65 -0.35 -6.12
CA TYR A 113 -11.04 -1.27 -7.20
C TYR A 113 -12.41 -1.93 -7.03
N THR A 114 -12.97 -1.96 -5.82
CA THR A 114 -14.23 -2.69 -5.55
C THR A 114 -15.47 -2.02 -6.15
N HIS A 115 -15.31 -0.82 -6.72
CA HIS A 115 -16.34 -0.12 -7.50
C HIS A 115 -16.48 -0.64 -8.94
N ILE A 116 -15.52 -1.44 -9.44
CA ILE A 116 -15.58 -2.10 -10.75
C ILE A 116 -16.74 -3.08 -10.76
N LEU A 117 -17.53 -3.15 -11.83
CA LEU A 117 -18.71 -4.03 -11.87
C LEU A 117 -18.36 -5.48 -12.25
N GLU A 118 -17.30 -5.66 -13.05
CA GLU A 118 -16.84 -6.95 -13.55
C GLU A 118 -16.07 -7.73 -12.47
N PRO A 119 -16.60 -8.87 -11.98
CA PRO A 119 -15.93 -9.63 -10.92
C PRO A 119 -14.57 -10.20 -11.33
N GLU A 120 -14.41 -10.54 -12.61
CA GLU A 120 -13.14 -11.04 -13.16
C GLU A 120 -12.02 -9.99 -13.03
N GLN A 121 -12.33 -8.71 -13.26
CA GLN A 121 -11.37 -7.62 -13.11
C GLN A 121 -11.02 -7.37 -11.64
N GLN A 122 -12.03 -7.42 -10.75
CA GLN A 122 -11.78 -7.32 -9.31
C GLN A 122 -10.88 -8.44 -8.82
N GLN A 123 -11.15 -9.68 -9.24
CA GLN A 123 -10.36 -10.85 -8.87
C GLN A 123 -8.93 -10.74 -9.43
N TRP A 124 -8.77 -10.32 -10.69
CA TRP A 124 -7.46 -10.14 -11.33
C TRP A 124 -6.57 -9.13 -10.59
N LEU A 125 -7.16 -8.03 -10.12
CA LEU A 125 -6.45 -7.03 -9.29
C LEU A 125 -6.12 -7.62 -7.92
N GLN A 126 -7.11 -8.24 -7.26
CA GLN A 126 -6.93 -8.81 -5.93
C GLN A 126 -5.79 -9.84 -5.91
N GLU A 127 -5.71 -10.73 -6.90
CA GLU A 127 -4.65 -11.75 -7.00
C GLU A 127 -3.25 -11.15 -7.21
N ARG A 128 -3.14 -9.94 -7.77
CA ARG A 128 -1.85 -9.24 -7.97
C ARG A 128 -1.45 -8.36 -6.80
N ILE A 129 -2.41 -7.87 -6.03
CA ILE A 129 -2.19 -6.94 -4.93
C ILE A 129 -2.01 -7.71 -3.62
N GLU A 130 -2.80 -8.75 -3.37
CA GLU A 130 -2.74 -9.57 -2.16
C GLU A 130 -1.62 -10.63 -2.23
N VAL A 131 -0.46 -10.25 -2.73
CA VAL A 131 0.77 -11.05 -2.77
C VAL A 131 1.78 -10.50 -1.79
N LYS A 132 2.69 -11.38 -1.32
CA LYS A 132 3.80 -10.94 -0.49
C LYS A 132 4.70 -10.04 -1.32
N HIS A 133 4.99 -8.83 -0.83
CA HIS A 133 5.89 -7.91 -1.50
C HIS A 133 7.26 -8.55 -1.75
N GLU A 134 7.65 -8.61 -3.02
CA GLU A 134 8.98 -9.00 -3.46
C GLU A 134 9.82 -7.75 -3.63
N LYS A 135 10.98 -7.74 -2.97
CA LYS A 135 11.89 -6.60 -3.06
C LYS A 135 12.57 -6.64 -4.43
N PRO A 136 12.66 -5.49 -5.14
CA PRO A 136 13.43 -5.42 -6.37
C PRO A 136 14.89 -5.78 -6.09
N THR A 137 15.57 -6.33 -7.09
CA THR A 137 16.99 -6.63 -7.03
C THR A 137 17.81 -5.37 -6.81
N VAL A 138 19.04 -5.52 -6.31
CA VAL A 138 19.96 -4.38 -6.12
C VAL A 138 20.25 -3.66 -7.45
N ALA A 139 20.24 -4.39 -8.57
CA ALA A 139 20.42 -3.80 -9.89
C ALA A 139 19.26 -2.88 -10.26
N GLU A 140 18.01 -3.34 -10.11
CA GLU A 140 16.80 -2.53 -10.35
C GLU A 140 16.75 -1.32 -9.41
N GLN A 141 17.08 -1.49 -8.13
CA GLN A 141 17.14 -0.38 -7.18
C GLN A 141 18.15 0.69 -7.61
N LYS A 142 19.35 0.27 -8.06
CA LYS A 142 20.37 1.20 -8.59
C LYS A 142 19.92 1.87 -9.88
N TYR A 143 19.18 1.16 -10.73
CA TYR A 143 18.62 1.71 -11.95
C TYR A 143 17.57 2.79 -11.66
N ILE A 144 16.61 2.50 -10.79
CA ILE A 144 15.61 3.48 -10.32
C ILE A 144 16.30 4.71 -9.72
N LEU A 145 17.31 4.50 -8.86
CA LEU A 145 18.09 5.60 -8.29
C LEU A 145 18.83 6.42 -9.36
N SER A 146 19.36 5.78 -10.41
CA SER A 146 20.02 6.48 -11.51
C SER A 146 19.07 7.42 -12.27
N LYS A 147 17.80 7.03 -12.42
CA LYS A 147 16.76 7.86 -13.05
C LYS A 147 16.39 9.05 -12.18
N LEU A 148 16.28 8.85 -10.87
CA LEU A 148 16.09 9.95 -9.92
C LEU A 148 17.27 10.93 -9.94
N ASN A 149 18.51 10.44 -9.91
CA ASN A 149 19.70 11.28 -10.02
C ASN A 149 19.70 12.12 -11.30
N ALA A 150 19.29 11.55 -12.43
CA ALA A 150 19.18 12.27 -13.70
C ALA A 150 18.10 13.36 -13.64
N ALA A 151 16.93 13.06 -13.08
CA ALA A 151 15.83 14.00 -12.92
C ALA A 151 16.22 15.19 -12.03
N GLU A 152 16.80 14.93 -10.86
CA GLU A 152 17.21 15.97 -9.91
C GLU A 152 18.38 16.82 -10.45
N ALA A 153 19.36 16.18 -11.10
CA ALA A 153 20.48 16.91 -11.72
C ALA A 153 20.01 17.84 -12.84
N PHE A 154 19.04 17.40 -13.64
CA PHE A 154 18.46 18.22 -14.70
C PHE A 154 17.68 19.41 -14.12
N GLU A 155 16.89 19.20 -13.07
CA GLU A 155 16.19 20.29 -12.39
C GLU A 155 17.14 21.30 -11.75
N THR A 156 18.21 20.82 -11.10
CA THR A 156 19.24 21.67 -10.51
C THR A 156 19.98 22.48 -11.57
N PHE A 157 20.26 21.88 -12.73
CA PHE A 157 20.87 22.56 -13.86
C PHE A 157 19.95 23.67 -14.39
N LEU A 158 18.65 23.39 -14.57
CA LEU A 158 17.69 24.39 -15.01
C LEU A 158 17.59 25.56 -14.01
N ALA A 159 17.55 25.25 -12.71
CA ALA A 159 17.49 26.25 -11.65
C ALA A 159 18.71 27.19 -11.65
N THR A 160 19.90 26.64 -11.86
CA THR A 160 21.16 27.39 -11.78
C THR A 160 21.49 28.17 -13.05
N LYS A 161 21.15 27.63 -14.23
CA LYS A 161 21.50 28.25 -15.51
C LYS A 161 20.47 29.25 -16.02
N TYR A 162 19.19 29.04 -15.77
CA TYR A 162 18.11 29.87 -16.31
C TYR A 162 17.41 30.67 -15.21
N VAL A 163 18.19 31.48 -14.49
CA VAL A 163 17.68 32.32 -13.40
C VAL A 163 16.70 33.37 -13.96
N GLY A 164 15.51 33.46 -13.37
CA GLY A 164 14.48 34.46 -13.71
C GLY A 164 13.54 34.06 -14.86
N GLN A 165 13.74 32.88 -15.47
CA GLN A 165 12.77 32.31 -16.41
C GLN A 165 11.71 31.49 -15.65
N LYS A 166 10.44 31.62 -16.04
CA LYS A 166 9.36 30.81 -15.47
C LYS A 166 9.51 29.38 -15.99
N ARG A 167 9.89 28.45 -15.11
CA ARG A 167 9.99 27.01 -15.42
C ARG A 167 8.83 26.25 -14.78
N PHE A 168 8.43 25.15 -15.42
CA PHE A 168 7.54 24.16 -14.84
C PHE A 168 8.42 23.18 -14.05
N SER A 169 8.76 23.56 -12.82
CA SER A 169 9.64 22.78 -11.96
C SER A 169 9.00 21.43 -11.65
N LEU A 170 9.78 20.36 -11.79
CA LEU A 170 9.41 19.03 -11.31
C LEU A 170 9.90 18.76 -9.88
N GLU A 171 10.41 19.79 -9.20
CA GLU A 171 10.91 19.68 -7.82
C GLU A 171 9.83 19.16 -6.85
N GLY A 172 10.14 18.04 -6.18
CA GLY A 172 9.20 17.29 -5.33
C GLY A 172 8.33 16.27 -6.06
N ALA A 173 8.39 16.19 -7.39
CA ALA A 173 7.65 15.24 -8.23
C ALA A 173 8.57 14.45 -9.18
N GLU A 174 9.88 14.43 -8.93
CA GLU A 174 10.91 13.79 -9.76
C GLU A 174 10.68 12.29 -9.94
N THR A 175 10.00 11.66 -8.98
CA THR A 175 9.58 10.25 -9.02
C THR A 175 8.68 9.91 -10.21
N VAL A 176 8.04 10.90 -10.86
CA VAL A 176 7.30 10.64 -12.12
C VAL A 176 8.23 10.12 -13.22
N ILE A 177 9.51 10.49 -13.22
CA ILE A 177 10.48 10.08 -14.24
C ILE A 177 10.73 8.56 -14.20
N PRO A 178 11.19 7.95 -13.08
CA PRO A 178 11.29 6.49 -13.00
C PRO A 178 9.94 5.78 -13.13
N MET A 179 8.82 6.41 -12.73
CA MET A 179 7.48 5.84 -12.92
C MET A 179 7.12 5.69 -14.40
N MET A 180 7.33 6.75 -15.20
CA MET A 180 7.10 6.72 -16.65
C MET A 180 8.07 5.76 -17.34
N ASP A 181 9.34 5.75 -16.93
CA ASP A 181 10.35 4.81 -17.43
C ASP A 181 9.90 3.35 -17.25
N ALA A 182 9.40 3.00 -16.06
CA ALA A 182 8.87 1.66 -15.78
C ALA A 182 7.62 1.32 -16.61
N ALA A 183 6.72 2.29 -16.84
CA ALA A 183 5.54 2.05 -17.69
C ALA A 183 5.92 1.78 -19.16
N ILE A 184 6.92 2.51 -19.68
CA ILE A 184 7.43 2.32 -21.04
C ILE A 184 8.20 0.99 -21.14
N ASP A 185 9.01 0.65 -20.14
CA ASP A 185 9.73 -0.62 -20.07
C ASP A 185 8.77 -1.82 -20.07
N GLN A 186 7.68 -1.76 -19.31
CA GLN A 186 6.63 -2.80 -19.34
C GLN A 186 5.92 -2.89 -20.69
N ALA A 187 5.66 -1.76 -21.36
CA ALA A 187 5.09 -1.78 -22.71
C ALA A 187 6.05 -2.47 -23.71
N ALA A 188 7.35 -2.24 -23.57
CA ALA A 188 8.38 -2.90 -24.38
C ALA A 188 8.49 -4.40 -24.09
N GLU A 189 8.36 -4.82 -22.82
CA GLU A 189 8.33 -6.24 -22.42
C GLU A 189 7.13 -6.96 -23.06
N HIS A 190 6.01 -6.26 -23.23
CA HIS A 190 4.84 -6.73 -23.97
C HIS A 190 4.94 -6.60 -25.50
N ALA A 191 6.11 -6.19 -26.02
CA ALA A 191 6.40 -6.00 -27.45
C ALA A 191 5.40 -5.09 -28.18
N LEU A 192 4.94 -4.03 -27.51
CA LEU A 192 4.13 -2.99 -28.13
C LEU A 192 5.00 -2.09 -29.02
N ASP A 193 4.42 -1.58 -30.11
CA ASP A 193 5.18 -0.84 -31.14
C ASP A 193 5.57 0.58 -30.71
N GLU A 194 4.71 1.27 -29.96
CA GLU A 194 4.87 2.70 -29.65
C GLU A 194 4.18 3.10 -28.34
N VAL A 195 4.76 4.07 -27.63
CA VAL A 195 4.13 4.77 -26.51
C VAL A 195 3.99 6.25 -26.88
N VAL A 196 2.74 6.71 -27.04
CA VAL A 196 2.42 8.12 -27.31
C VAL A 196 2.12 8.83 -25.99
N ILE A 197 2.86 9.88 -25.67
CA ILE A 197 2.75 10.61 -24.40
C ILE A 197 2.01 11.94 -24.59
N GLY A 198 0.91 12.12 -23.87
CA GLY A 198 0.23 13.41 -23.71
C GLY A 198 0.43 13.95 -22.30
N MET A 199 0.98 15.17 -22.17
CA MET A 199 1.24 15.83 -20.89
C MET A 199 0.84 17.32 -20.93
N PRO A 200 0.46 17.93 -19.79
CA PRO A 200 0.04 19.34 -19.69
C PRO A 200 1.17 20.35 -19.96
#